data_AF-A0A8C9LGH0-F1
#
_entry.id   AF-A0A8C9LGH0-F1
#
_cell.length_a   1.000
_cell.length_b   1.000
_cell.length_c   1.000
_cell.angle_alpha   90.00
_cell.angle_beta   90.00
_cell.angle_gamma   90.00
#
_symmetry.space_group_name_H-M   'P 1'
#
loop_
_entity.id
_entity.type
_entity.pdbx_description
1 polymer ?
#
loop_
_entity_poly.entity_id
_entity_poly.type
_entity_poly.pdbx_seq_one_letter_code
_entity_poly.pdbx_strand_id
1 'polypeptide(L)'
;MNMSMLLPHPHQHFLKGLLRAPFRCYHFIFHSSTHLGSGIPCAQPFNSLGLHCTKWMLLSNGLKRKLCVQTTLKDHTEGLSDKEQRFVDKLYSGLIQGQRACLAEAITLVESTHSRKKELAQVLLQKVLLYHREQEQSNRGKPLAFRVGLSGPPGAGKSTFIEYFGKMLTERGHKLSVLAVDPSSCTSGGSLLGDKTRMTELSRDMNAYIRPSPTRGTLGGVTRTTNEAILLCEGAGYDIILIETVGVGQSEFAVADMVDMFVLLLPPAGGDELQGIKRGIIEMADLVAVTKSDGDLIVPARRIQAEYVSALKLLRKRSQVWKPKVIRISARSGEGISEMWDKMKDFQNLMLASGELTAKRRKQQKVWMWNLIQESVLEHFRTHPTVREQIPLLEQKVLTGALSPGLAADFLLKAFKSGDY
;
A
#
# COMPACT_ATOMS: atom_id res chain seq x y z
N MET A 1 0.63 -29.23 32.28
CA MET A 1 1.07 -27.83 32.53
C MET A 1 1.23 -27.15 31.19
N ASN A 2 0.49 -26.05 30.98
CA ASN A 2 0.47 -25.22 29.77
C ASN A 2 1.79 -24.48 29.55
N MET A 3 2.22 -24.37 28.29
CA MET A 3 3.24 -23.42 27.86
C MET A 3 2.73 -22.66 26.64
N SER A 4 1.99 -21.59 26.93
CA SER A 4 1.50 -20.58 26.00
C SER A 4 2.06 -19.22 26.41
N MET A 5 2.35 -18.38 25.41
CA MET A 5 2.73 -16.96 25.47
C MET A 5 4.22 -16.64 25.46
N LEU A 6 4.68 -16.06 24.34
CA LEU A 6 5.64 -14.95 24.29
C LEU A 6 5.72 -14.39 22.85
N LEU A 7 4.78 -13.49 22.51
CA LEU A 7 4.92 -12.50 21.43
C LEU A 7 4.07 -11.28 21.83
N PRO A 8 4.66 -10.14 22.27
CA PRO A 8 3.94 -8.90 22.41
C PRO A 8 4.16 -7.96 21.20
N HIS A 9 3.04 -7.52 20.64
CA HIS A 9 2.91 -6.33 19.79
C HIS A 9 3.36 -5.05 20.53
N PRO A 10 4.12 -4.14 19.90
CA PRO A 10 4.39 -2.83 20.50
C PRO A 10 3.51 -1.77 19.83
N HIS A 11 2.25 -1.58 20.23
CA HIS A 11 1.52 -0.36 19.85
C HIS A 11 0.37 0.10 20.76
N GLN A 12 0.17 -0.48 21.96
CA GLN A 12 -0.92 -0.02 22.85
C GLN A 12 -0.50 0.69 24.15
N HIS A 13 0.79 0.77 24.49
CA HIS A 13 1.20 1.39 25.77
C HIS A 13 1.62 2.86 25.71
N PHE A 14 1.71 3.48 24.53
CA PHE A 14 2.15 4.88 24.43
C PHE A 14 1.02 5.92 24.62
N LEU A 15 -0.25 5.50 24.71
CA LEU A 15 -1.42 6.41 24.77
C LEU A 15 -2.16 6.43 26.12
N LYS A 16 -1.69 5.74 27.15
CA LYS A 16 -2.34 5.72 28.49
C LYS A 16 -1.53 6.39 29.61
N GLY A 17 -0.37 6.97 29.31
CA GLY A 17 0.50 7.60 30.32
C GLY A 17 0.31 9.11 30.54
N LEU A 18 -0.59 9.78 29.81
CA LEU A 18 -0.72 11.25 29.82
C LEU A 18 -2.04 11.78 30.42
N LEU A 19 -2.83 10.90 31.05
CA LEU A 19 -4.08 11.27 31.72
C LEU A 19 -4.06 10.74 33.16
N ARG A 20 -3.29 11.40 34.04
CA ARG A 20 -3.49 11.41 35.51
C ARG A 20 -2.42 12.29 36.18
N ALA A 21 -2.74 13.57 36.33
CA ALA A 21 -2.23 14.42 37.41
C ALA A 21 -3.28 15.53 37.69
N PRO A 22 -3.50 15.92 38.95
CA PRO A 22 -4.67 16.69 39.36
C PRO A 22 -4.49 18.19 39.09
N PHE A 23 -5.47 18.81 38.44
CA PHE A 23 -5.56 20.25 38.29
C PHE A 23 -5.85 20.91 39.65
N ARG A 24 -4.89 21.67 40.19
CA ARG A 24 -5.14 22.70 41.21
C ARG A 24 -5.78 23.91 40.52
N CYS A 25 -6.95 24.30 41.00
CA CYS A 25 -7.64 25.52 40.61
C CYS A 25 -6.85 26.76 41.06
N TYR A 26 -6.55 27.66 40.12
CA TYR A 26 -6.33 29.07 40.43
C TYR A 26 -7.34 29.89 39.63
N HIS A 27 -8.25 30.55 40.36
CA HIS A 27 -9.13 31.59 39.85
C HIS A 27 -8.30 32.83 39.51
N PHE A 28 -8.46 33.37 38.29
CA PHE A 28 -8.11 34.75 37.99
C PHE A 28 -9.37 35.50 37.56
N ILE A 29 -9.71 36.50 38.36
CA ILE A 29 -10.80 37.47 38.18
C ILE A 29 -10.33 38.49 37.13
N PHE A 30 -11.10 38.69 36.05
CA PHE A 30 -10.93 39.82 35.15
C PHE A 30 -12.02 40.86 35.44
N HIS A 31 -11.61 42.07 35.84
CA HIS A 31 -12.45 43.25 35.93
C HIS A 31 -12.61 43.91 34.56
N SER A 32 -13.84 44.26 34.22
CA SER A 32 -14.27 45.00 33.03
C SER A 32 -14.44 46.49 33.32
N SER A 33 -13.91 47.36 32.46
CA SER A 33 -14.33 48.76 32.17
C SER A 33 -13.20 49.39 31.32
N THR A 34 -13.35 50.10 30.20
CA THR A 34 -14.30 51.17 29.81
C THR A 34 -14.19 51.47 28.29
N HIS A 35 -15.34 51.63 27.62
CA HIS A 35 -15.76 52.70 26.67
C HIS A 35 -14.87 53.28 25.54
N LEU A 36 -15.37 53.08 24.30
CA LEU A 36 -15.88 54.03 23.28
C LEU A 36 -14.98 55.03 22.49
N GLY A 37 -15.15 55.03 21.15
CA GLY A 37 -14.78 56.09 20.19
C GLY A 37 -14.36 55.54 18.80
N SER A 38 -15.28 55.30 17.87
CA SER A 38 -15.70 56.16 16.73
C SER A 38 -14.66 56.40 15.61
N GLY A 39 -14.97 55.97 14.37
CA GLY A 39 -14.37 56.53 13.15
C GLY A 39 -14.14 55.55 11.99
N ILE A 40 -15.04 55.55 11.00
CA ILE A 40 -14.85 55.10 9.59
C ILE A 40 -14.64 56.41 8.78
N PRO A 41 -13.75 56.55 7.76
CA PRO A 41 -13.97 55.92 6.44
C PRO A 41 -12.76 55.60 5.51
N CYS A 42 -12.99 54.59 4.66
CA CYS A 42 -12.80 54.52 3.20
C CYS A 42 -11.56 55.13 2.52
N ALA A 43 -10.80 54.31 1.76
CA ALA A 43 -10.43 54.50 0.33
C ALA A 43 -9.31 53.52 -0.14
N GLN A 44 -9.49 52.92 -1.32
CA GLN A 44 -8.44 52.28 -2.16
C GLN A 44 -7.73 53.35 -3.03
N PRO A 45 -6.85 53.02 -4.02
CA PRO A 45 -5.86 51.94 -4.25
C PRO A 45 -4.44 52.53 -4.52
N PHE A 46 -3.35 51.75 -4.68
CA PHE A 46 -2.25 52.07 -5.64
C PHE A 46 -1.19 50.95 -5.76
N ASN A 47 -0.78 50.69 -7.00
CA ASN A 47 0.33 49.82 -7.45
C ASN A 47 1.70 50.46 -7.21
N SER A 48 2.74 49.66 -6.90
CA SER A 48 4.05 49.68 -7.60
C SER A 48 5.07 48.72 -6.98
N LEU A 49 5.95 48.19 -7.85
CA LEU A 49 7.11 47.35 -7.55
C LEU A 49 8.00 47.89 -6.42
N GLY A 50 8.59 46.97 -5.65
CA GLY A 50 9.73 47.23 -4.78
C GLY A 50 10.27 45.95 -4.16
N LEU A 51 11.39 45.43 -4.69
CA LEU A 51 12.23 44.49 -3.98
C LEU A 51 12.77 45.17 -2.72
N HIS A 52 12.44 44.66 -1.54
CA HIS A 52 13.25 44.88 -0.35
C HIS A 52 13.33 43.60 0.49
N CYS A 53 14.57 43.10 0.58
CA CYS A 53 14.99 42.09 1.53
C CYS A 53 14.96 42.71 2.95
N THR A 54 14.15 42.17 3.85
CA THR A 54 14.31 42.40 5.30
C THR A 54 14.05 41.12 6.09
N LYS A 55 15.02 40.83 6.97
CA LYS A 55 15.03 39.75 7.95
C LYS A 55 14.14 40.11 9.15
N TRP A 56 13.35 39.12 9.60
CA TRP A 56 12.91 38.81 10.97
C TRP A 56 11.79 39.66 11.61
N MET A 57 10.64 39.02 11.90
CA MET A 57 10.23 38.63 13.27
C MET A 57 8.83 37.99 13.26
N LEU A 58 8.67 36.94 14.07
CA LEU A 58 7.40 36.29 14.36
C LEU A 58 6.42 37.25 15.03
N LEU A 59 5.20 37.35 14.49
CA LEU A 59 4.00 37.62 15.28
C LEU A 59 2.87 36.72 14.81
N SER A 60 2.41 35.92 15.77
CA SER A 60 1.37 34.91 15.69
C SER A 60 -0.03 35.50 15.55
N ASN A 61 -0.81 34.96 14.60
CA ASN A 61 -2.19 34.47 14.75
C ASN A 61 -2.98 34.71 13.45
N GLY A 62 -3.30 33.63 12.71
CA GLY A 62 -4.38 33.70 11.73
C GLY A 62 -4.27 32.85 10.45
N LEU A 63 -3.13 32.23 10.12
CA LEU A 63 -3.03 31.40 8.90
C LEU A 63 -3.05 29.90 9.21
N LYS A 64 -4.25 29.34 9.43
CA LYS A 64 -4.44 27.89 9.49
C LYS A 64 -4.42 27.26 8.09
N ARG A 65 -3.42 26.40 7.86
CA ARG A 65 -3.46 25.13 7.11
C ARG A 65 -3.32 25.07 5.57
N LYS A 66 -3.03 26.16 4.83
CA LYS A 66 -2.60 26.04 3.41
C LYS A 66 -1.07 26.06 3.19
N LEU A 67 -0.29 26.40 4.21
CA LEU A 67 1.11 26.81 4.06
C LEU A 67 2.18 25.71 4.28
N CYS A 68 1.82 24.43 4.37
CA CYS A 68 2.78 23.35 4.66
C CYS A 68 2.95 22.33 3.52
N VAL A 69 1.94 22.16 2.66
CA VAL A 69 2.02 21.26 1.48
C VAL A 69 2.70 21.95 0.29
N GLN A 70 2.46 23.25 0.10
CA GLN A 70 3.06 24.01 -1.01
C GLN A 70 4.55 24.29 -0.82
N THR A 71 5.01 24.47 0.42
CA THR A 71 6.43 24.69 0.79
C THR A 71 7.25 23.42 0.59
N THR A 72 6.75 22.26 1.01
CA THR A 72 7.42 20.95 0.80
C THR A 72 7.45 20.52 -0.67
N LEU A 73 6.40 20.84 -1.45
CA LEU A 73 6.41 20.67 -2.89
C LEU A 73 7.49 21.52 -3.57
N LYS A 74 7.61 22.80 -3.16
CA LYS A 74 8.62 23.72 -3.70
C LYS A 74 10.04 23.23 -3.43
N ASP A 75 10.37 22.85 -2.20
CA ASP A 75 11.72 22.36 -1.85
C ASP A 75 12.12 21.09 -2.63
N HIS A 76 11.16 20.21 -2.94
CA HIS A 76 11.41 19.02 -3.78
C HIS A 76 11.46 19.34 -5.28
N THR A 77 10.72 20.35 -5.77
CA THR A 77 10.77 20.77 -7.19
C THR A 77 11.94 21.71 -7.51
N GLU A 78 12.45 22.46 -6.54
CA GLU A 78 13.58 23.40 -6.70
C GLU A 78 14.92 22.68 -6.98
N GLY A 79 14.98 21.37 -6.76
CA GLY A 79 16.14 20.53 -7.08
C GLY A 79 16.14 19.85 -8.45
N LEU A 80 15.08 19.96 -9.27
CA LEU A 80 15.01 19.32 -10.60
C LEU A 80 15.55 20.24 -11.70
N SER A 81 16.30 19.67 -12.65
CA SER A 81 16.62 20.34 -13.91
C SER A 81 15.34 20.54 -14.73
N ASP A 82 15.27 21.63 -15.51
CA ASP A 82 14.18 21.88 -16.47
C ASP A 82 13.90 20.68 -17.39
N LYS A 83 14.95 19.94 -17.78
CA LYS A 83 14.82 18.75 -18.62
C LYS A 83 14.11 17.61 -17.89
N GLU A 84 14.42 17.44 -16.61
CA GLU A 84 13.81 16.42 -15.76
C GLU A 84 12.36 16.78 -15.40
N GLN A 85 12.09 18.06 -15.15
CA GLN A 85 10.74 18.56 -14.93
C GLN A 85 9.85 18.30 -16.16
N ARG A 86 10.35 18.63 -17.37
CA ARG A 86 9.66 18.31 -18.64
C ARG A 86 9.43 16.82 -18.83
N PHE A 87 10.39 15.97 -18.44
CA PHE A 87 10.24 14.52 -18.49
C PHE A 87 9.09 14.04 -17.58
N VAL A 88 9.07 14.49 -16.33
CA VAL A 88 8.01 14.15 -15.37
C VAL A 88 6.64 14.66 -15.84
N ASP A 89 6.57 15.87 -16.38
CA ASP A 89 5.32 16.48 -16.86
C ASP A 89 4.73 15.75 -18.07
N LYS A 90 5.60 15.35 -19.01
CA LYS A 90 5.20 14.54 -20.16
C LYS A 90 4.71 13.17 -19.72
N LEU A 91 5.42 12.54 -18.78
CA LEU A 91 5.09 11.22 -18.26
C LEU A 91 3.75 11.26 -17.49
N TYR A 92 3.55 12.27 -16.65
CA TYR A 92 2.30 12.52 -15.94
C TYR A 92 1.13 12.72 -16.90
N SER A 93 1.28 13.59 -17.91
CA SER A 93 0.23 13.89 -18.88
C SER A 93 -0.18 12.65 -19.68
N GLY A 94 0.78 11.86 -20.15
CA GLY A 94 0.49 10.61 -20.84
C GLY A 94 -0.15 9.56 -19.93
N LEU A 95 0.26 9.48 -18.67
CA LEU A 95 -0.32 8.56 -17.68
C LEU A 95 -1.80 8.86 -17.45
N ILE A 96 -2.18 10.11 -17.14
CA ILE A 96 -3.59 10.47 -16.87
C ILE A 96 -4.48 10.36 -18.12
N GLN A 97 -3.89 10.43 -19.31
CA GLN A 97 -4.57 10.16 -20.59
C GLN A 97 -4.74 8.67 -20.89
N GLY A 98 -4.25 7.78 -20.03
CA GLY A 98 -4.36 6.33 -20.19
C GLY A 98 -3.36 5.73 -21.19
N GLN A 99 -2.26 6.42 -21.49
CA GLN A 99 -1.23 5.88 -22.39
C GLN A 99 -0.44 4.75 -21.69
N ARG A 100 -0.63 3.50 -22.14
CA ARG A 100 -0.01 2.29 -21.53
C ARG A 100 1.51 2.37 -21.44
N ALA A 101 2.18 2.97 -22.43
CA ALA A 101 3.62 3.16 -22.44
C ALA A 101 4.09 4.10 -21.30
N CYS A 102 3.37 5.20 -21.07
CA CYS A 102 3.64 6.12 -19.96
C CYS A 102 3.41 5.46 -18.60
N LEU A 103 2.36 4.64 -18.46
CA LEU A 103 2.15 3.87 -17.23
C LEU A 103 3.31 2.89 -16.98
N ALA A 104 3.76 2.16 -18.00
CA ALA A 104 4.87 1.23 -17.86
C ALA A 104 6.20 1.92 -17.51
N GLU A 105 6.49 3.06 -18.14
CA GLU A 105 7.67 3.88 -17.84
C GLU A 105 7.59 4.48 -16.43
N ALA A 106 6.41 4.94 -16.00
CA ALA A 106 6.18 5.45 -14.65
C ALA A 106 6.43 4.38 -13.59
N ILE A 107 5.88 3.17 -13.76
CA ILE A 107 6.12 2.07 -12.82
C ILE A 107 7.61 1.70 -12.81
N THR A 108 8.28 1.70 -13.98
CA THR A 108 9.72 1.42 -14.06
C THR A 108 10.57 2.49 -13.38
N LEU A 109 10.15 3.76 -13.43
CA LEU A 109 10.79 4.86 -12.71
C LEU A 109 10.67 4.66 -11.20
N VAL A 110 9.48 4.29 -10.72
CA VAL A 110 9.19 4.00 -9.30
C VAL A 110 9.95 2.78 -8.79
N GLU A 111 10.08 1.73 -9.59
CA GLU A 111 10.85 0.52 -9.22
C GLU A 111 12.37 0.76 -9.20
N SER A 112 12.85 1.92 -9.66
CA SER A 112 14.28 2.19 -9.75
C SER A 112 14.92 2.44 -8.38
N THR A 113 16.08 1.81 -8.15
CA THR A 113 16.91 2.07 -6.96
C THR A 113 17.84 3.27 -7.10
N HIS A 114 17.97 3.84 -8.31
CA HIS A 114 18.86 4.96 -8.57
C HIS A 114 18.36 6.23 -7.86
N SER A 115 19.19 6.86 -7.03
CA SER A 115 18.81 8.02 -6.19
C SER A 115 18.09 9.11 -6.96
N ARG A 116 18.67 9.57 -8.07
CA ARG A 116 18.03 10.61 -8.90
C ARG A 116 16.68 10.18 -9.47
N LYS A 117 16.52 8.91 -9.87
CA LYS A 117 15.24 8.40 -10.37
C LYS A 117 14.20 8.29 -9.25
N LYS A 118 14.60 7.94 -8.02
CA LYS A 118 13.72 7.96 -6.83
C LYS A 118 13.16 9.37 -6.59
N GLU A 119 13.97 10.42 -6.76
CA GLU A 119 13.51 11.82 -6.63
C GLU A 119 12.46 12.17 -7.70
N LEU A 120 12.72 11.81 -8.96
CA LEU A 120 11.76 12.01 -10.06
C LEU A 120 10.45 11.24 -9.83
N ALA A 121 10.56 9.98 -9.38
CA ALA A 121 9.43 9.13 -9.02
C ALA A 121 8.56 9.79 -7.96
N GLN A 122 9.15 10.37 -6.92
CA GLN A 122 8.39 11.00 -5.84
C GLN A 122 7.65 12.26 -6.31
N VAL A 123 8.24 13.06 -7.19
CA VAL A 123 7.54 14.22 -7.80
C VAL A 123 6.37 13.74 -8.66
N LEU A 124 6.57 12.70 -9.48
CA LEU A 124 5.49 12.10 -10.28
C LEU A 124 4.35 11.57 -9.41
N LEU A 125 4.67 10.77 -8.38
CA LEU A 125 3.71 10.18 -7.45
C LEU A 125 2.90 11.26 -6.74
N GLN A 126 3.55 12.35 -6.33
CA GLN A 126 2.86 13.48 -5.71
C GLN A 126 1.86 14.15 -6.66
N LYS A 127 2.22 14.33 -7.94
CA LYS A 127 1.29 14.85 -8.96
C LYS A 127 0.10 13.91 -9.18
N VAL A 128 0.35 12.61 -9.30
CA VAL A 128 -0.70 11.59 -9.48
C VAL A 128 -1.59 11.50 -8.23
N LEU A 129 -1.05 11.64 -7.03
CA LEU A 129 -1.82 11.64 -5.78
C LEU A 129 -2.78 12.83 -5.71
N LEU A 130 -2.32 14.03 -6.11
CA LEU A 130 -3.18 15.22 -6.19
C LEU A 130 -4.31 15.01 -7.21
N TYR A 131 -3.98 14.53 -8.40
CA TYR A 131 -4.97 14.20 -9.43
C TYR A 131 -5.98 13.15 -8.96
N HIS A 132 -5.50 12.05 -8.38
CA HIS A 132 -6.35 10.98 -7.86
C HIS A 132 -7.34 11.51 -6.80
N ARG A 133 -6.88 12.40 -5.92
CA ARG A 133 -7.73 13.06 -4.93
C ARG A 133 -8.79 13.95 -5.58
N GLU A 134 -8.44 14.71 -6.61
CA GLU A 134 -9.39 15.53 -7.38
C GLU A 134 -10.45 14.66 -8.07
N GLN A 135 -10.05 13.52 -8.63
CA GLN A 135 -10.95 12.55 -9.25
C GLN A 135 -11.90 11.91 -8.22
N GLU A 136 -11.40 11.47 -7.07
CA GLU A 136 -12.26 10.95 -6.00
C GLU A 136 -13.24 12.01 -5.48
N GLN A 137 -12.80 13.26 -5.32
CA GLN A 137 -13.66 14.38 -4.92
C GLN A 137 -14.76 14.63 -5.95
N SER A 138 -14.41 14.62 -7.23
CA SER A 138 -15.36 14.73 -8.35
C SER A 138 -16.35 13.56 -8.37
N ASN A 139 -15.91 12.37 -7.95
CA ASN A 139 -16.73 11.18 -7.76
C ASN A 139 -17.43 11.12 -6.38
N ARG A 140 -17.71 12.28 -5.76
CA ARG A 140 -18.41 12.40 -4.47
C ARG A 140 -17.70 11.66 -3.32
N GLY A 141 -16.38 11.57 -3.37
CA GLY A 141 -15.54 10.86 -2.41
C GLY A 141 -15.58 9.34 -2.52
N LYS A 142 -16.19 8.77 -3.58
CA LYS A 142 -16.18 7.32 -3.81
C LYS A 142 -14.84 6.88 -4.43
N PRO A 143 -14.27 5.76 -3.97
CA PRO A 143 -13.11 5.14 -4.59
C PRO A 143 -13.30 4.93 -6.09
N LEU A 144 -12.24 5.20 -6.87
CA LEU A 144 -12.25 5.06 -8.33
C LEU A 144 -11.99 3.62 -8.79
N ALA A 145 -11.27 2.84 -7.99
CA ALA A 145 -10.93 1.47 -8.30
C ALA A 145 -11.23 0.51 -7.16
N PHE A 146 -11.47 -0.75 -7.51
CA PHE A 146 -11.57 -1.86 -6.57
C PHE A 146 -10.27 -2.67 -6.56
N ARG A 147 -9.63 -2.76 -5.40
CA ARG A 147 -8.33 -3.43 -5.22
C ARG A 147 -8.55 -4.82 -4.65
N VAL A 148 -8.12 -5.84 -5.38
CA VAL A 148 -8.33 -7.25 -5.02
C VAL A 148 -7.00 -7.97 -4.95
N GLY A 149 -6.68 -8.52 -3.79
CA GLY A 149 -5.51 -9.37 -3.61
C GLY A 149 -5.87 -10.82 -3.88
N LEU A 150 -5.03 -11.52 -4.62
CA LEU A 150 -5.24 -12.91 -4.99
C LEU A 150 -4.03 -13.75 -4.58
N SER A 151 -4.29 -14.77 -3.77
CA SER A 151 -3.26 -15.69 -3.31
C SER A 151 -3.72 -17.14 -3.40
N GLY A 152 -2.79 -18.06 -3.22
CA GLY A 152 -3.03 -19.50 -3.29
C GLY A 152 -1.73 -20.26 -3.56
N PRO A 153 -1.66 -21.54 -3.19
CA PRO A 153 -0.45 -22.34 -3.38
C PRO A 153 -0.07 -22.44 -4.87
N PRO A 154 1.20 -22.76 -5.19
CA PRO A 154 1.60 -23.15 -6.53
C PRO A 154 0.68 -24.25 -7.07
N GLY A 155 0.28 -24.17 -8.34
CA GLY A 155 -0.63 -25.15 -8.95
C GLY A 155 -2.12 -24.99 -8.60
N ALA A 156 -2.51 -24.02 -7.75
CA ALA A 156 -3.92 -23.72 -7.46
C ALA A 156 -4.73 -23.23 -8.68
N GLY A 157 -4.07 -22.88 -9.79
CA GLY A 157 -4.73 -22.37 -11.01
C GLY A 157 -4.93 -20.84 -11.02
N LYS A 158 -4.11 -20.09 -10.28
CA LYS A 158 -4.20 -18.61 -10.20
C LYS A 158 -4.12 -17.93 -11.57
N SER A 159 -3.08 -18.19 -12.36
CA SER A 159 -2.89 -17.53 -13.66
C SER A 159 -4.03 -17.87 -14.64
N THR A 160 -4.48 -19.13 -14.67
CA THR A 160 -5.65 -19.55 -15.48
C THR A 160 -6.93 -18.86 -15.04
N PHE A 161 -7.13 -18.70 -13.73
CA PHE A 161 -8.25 -17.92 -13.21
C PHE A 161 -8.14 -16.45 -13.59
N ILE A 162 -6.98 -15.81 -13.41
CA ILE A 162 -6.79 -14.37 -13.73
C ILE A 162 -7.03 -14.12 -15.22
N GLU A 163 -6.56 -15.00 -16.11
CA GLU A 163 -6.81 -14.88 -17.54
C GLU A 163 -8.31 -14.90 -17.86
N TYR A 164 -9.03 -15.94 -17.41
CA TYR A 164 -10.47 -16.08 -17.67
C TYR A 164 -11.27 -14.95 -17.01
N PHE A 165 -11.03 -14.69 -15.73
CA PHE A 165 -11.72 -13.67 -14.95
C PHE A 165 -11.43 -12.28 -15.51
N GLY A 166 -10.18 -12.01 -15.89
CA GLY A 166 -9.78 -10.74 -16.46
C GLY A 166 -10.44 -10.48 -17.81
N LYS A 167 -10.51 -11.49 -18.67
CA LYS A 167 -11.25 -11.43 -19.94
C LYS A 167 -12.73 -11.13 -19.74
N MET A 168 -13.38 -11.81 -18.80
CA MET A 168 -14.77 -11.53 -18.43
C MET A 168 -14.97 -10.08 -17.97
N LEU A 169 -14.02 -9.51 -17.22
CA LEU A 169 -14.08 -8.13 -16.76
C LEU A 169 -13.89 -7.13 -17.90
N THR A 170 -12.89 -7.34 -18.77
CA THR A 170 -12.63 -6.43 -19.90
C THR A 170 -13.76 -6.48 -20.94
N GLU A 171 -14.39 -7.63 -21.14
CA GLU A 171 -15.60 -7.78 -21.97
C GLU A 171 -16.81 -7.03 -21.40
N ARG A 172 -16.84 -6.83 -20.08
CA ARG A 172 -17.84 -6.01 -19.38
C ARG A 172 -17.47 -4.51 -19.34
N GLY A 173 -16.41 -4.11 -20.04
CA GLY A 173 -15.99 -2.71 -20.17
C GLY A 173 -15.07 -2.20 -19.05
N HIS A 174 -14.64 -3.05 -18.12
CA HIS A 174 -13.68 -2.66 -17.09
C HIS A 174 -12.26 -2.54 -17.65
N LYS A 175 -11.48 -1.62 -17.08
CA LYS A 175 -10.04 -1.52 -17.29
C LYS A 175 -9.31 -2.20 -16.13
N LEU A 176 -8.71 -3.35 -16.43
CA LEU A 176 -8.06 -4.21 -15.44
C LEU A 176 -6.55 -4.00 -15.40
N SER A 177 -5.99 -3.79 -14.21
CA SER A 177 -4.55 -3.92 -13.96
C SER A 177 -4.27 -5.18 -13.15
N VAL A 178 -3.26 -5.95 -13.54
CA VAL A 178 -2.74 -7.13 -12.83
C VAL A 178 -1.29 -6.85 -12.44
N LEU A 179 -1.02 -6.80 -11.14
CA LEU A 179 0.30 -6.57 -10.56
C LEU A 179 0.74 -7.84 -9.83
N ALA A 180 1.82 -8.46 -10.30
CA ALA A 180 2.38 -9.63 -9.62
C ALA A 180 3.38 -9.22 -8.52
N VAL A 181 3.33 -9.91 -7.38
CA VAL A 181 4.19 -9.71 -6.21
C VAL A 181 4.84 -11.04 -5.85
N ASP A 182 6.14 -11.15 -6.12
CA ASP A 182 6.96 -12.32 -5.82
C ASP A 182 8.19 -11.92 -5.01
N PRO A 183 8.28 -12.23 -3.70
CA PRO A 183 9.48 -11.95 -2.91
C PRO A 183 10.70 -12.77 -3.35
N SER A 184 10.49 -13.94 -3.99
CA SER A 184 11.57 -14.81 -4.47
C SER A 184 12.22 -14.29 -5.75
N SER A 185 11.63 -13.27 -6.40
CA SER A 185 12.26 -12.56 -7.51
C SER A 185 13.61 -11.95 -7.12
N CYS A 186 13.82 -11.68 -5.83
CA CYS A 186 15.04 -11.09 -5.29
C CYS A 186 16.28 -11.98 -5.44
N THR A 187 16.11 -13.30 -5.45
CA THR A 187 17.22 -14.26 -5.67
C THR A 187 17.39 -14.64 -7.14
N SER A 188 16.29 -14.66 -7.91
CA SER A 188 16.30 -15.05 -9.33
C SER A 188 16.56 -13.88 -10.30
N GLY A 189 16.62 -12.64 -9.82
CA GLY A 189 16.73 -11.46 -10.67
C GLY A 189 15.43 -11.14 -11.42
N GLY A 190 14.30 -11.66 -10.90
CA GLY A 190 12.91 -11.61 -11.37
C GLY A 190 12.63 -12.11 -12.78
N SER A 191 11.34 -12.05 -13.15
CA SER A 191 10.84 -12.60 -14.40
C SER A 191 10.33 -11.50 -15.33
N LEU A 192 11.13 -11.15 -16.34
CA LEU A 192 10.76 -10.16 -17.36
C LEU A 192 9.54 -10.60 -18.19
N LEU A 193 9.30 -11.91 -18.33
CA LEU A 193 8.32 -12.49 -19.26
C LEU A 193 7.43 -13.59 -18.66
N GLY A 194 7.80 -14.20 -17.54
CA GLY A 194 7.19 -15.46 -17.08
C GLY A 194 5.72 -15.36 -16.67
N ASP A 195 5.28 -14.20 -16.19
CA ASP A 195 3.86 -14.00 -15.86
C ASP A 195 3.01 -13.68 -17.10
N LYS A 196 3.60 -13.02 -18.12
CA LYS A 196 2.91 -12.71 -19.38
C LYS A 196 2.70 -13.94 -20.25
N THR A 197 3.61 -14.91 -20.23
CA THR A 197 3.46 -16.17 -20.99
C THR A 197 2.40 -17.11 -20.42
N ARG A 198 2.00 -16.92 -19.15
CA ARG A 198 0.93 -17.68 -18.50
C ARG A 198 -0.47 -17.10 -18.71
N MET A 199 -0.58 -15.87 -19.18
CA MET A 199 -1.82 -15.14 -19.45
C MET A 199 -1.81 -14.59 -20.88
N THR A 200 -1.78 -15.51 -21.85
CA THR A 200 -1.52 -15.21 -23.25
C THR A 200 -2.60 -14.32 -23.86
N GLU A 201 -3.88 -14.63 -23.62
CA GLU A 201 -4.98 -13.85 -24.20
C GLU A 201 -5.12 -12.49 -23.53
N LEU A 202 -5.11 -12.47 -22.19
CA LEU A 202 -5.24 -11.24 -21.42
C LEU A 202 -4.08 -10.27 -21.68
N SER A 203 -2.87 -10.77 -21.95
CA SER A 203 -1.72 -9.93 -22.31
C SER A 203 -1.91 -9.14 -23.62
N ARG A 204 -2.76 -9.62 -24.53
CA ARG A 204 -3.09 -8.99 -25.81
C ARG A 204 -4.30 -8.05 -25.71
N ASP A 205 -5.05 -8.12 -24.62
CA ASP A 205 -6.18 -7.24 -24.37
C ASP A 205 -5.71 -5.80 -24.09
N MET A 206 -6.28 -4.83 -24.81
CA MET A 206 -5.93 -3.42 -24.68
C MET A 206 -6.51 -2.78 -23.41
N ASN A 207 -7.57 -3.37 -22.85
CA ASN A 207 -8.19 -2.94 -21.60
C ASN A 207 -7.54 -3.59 -20.37
N ALA A 208 -6.62 -4.54 -20.56
CA ALA A 208 -5.83 -5.14 -19.49
C ALA A 208 -4.39 -4.58 -19.46
N TYR A 209 -3.82 -4.41 -18.28
CA TYR A 209 -2.40 -4.11 -18.08
C TYR A 209 -1.79 -5.12 -17.13
N ILE A 210 -0.71 -5.78 -17.52
CA ILE A 210 -0.06 -6.82 -16.72
C ILE A 210 1.38 -6.39 -16.43
N ARG A 211 1.70 -6.20 -15.16
CA ARG A 211 3.05 -5.92 -14.65
C ARG A 211 3.58 -7.15 -13.90
N PRO A 212 4.64 -7.81 -14.41
CA PRO A 212 5.34 -8.86 -13.69
C PRO A 212 5.97 -8.34 -12.39
N SER A 213 6.30 -9.25 -11.46
CA SER A 213 6.97 -8.89 -10.20
C SER A 213 8.31 -8.20 -10.47
N PRO A 214 8.65 -7.12 -9.73
CA PRO A 214 9.94 -6.44 -9.87
C PRO A 214 11.09 -7.39 -9.55
N THR A 215 12.24 -7.14 -10.18
CA THR A 215 13.41 -8.04 -10.20
C THR A 215 14.33 -7.92 -8.99
N ARG A 216 14.16 -6.90 -8.12
CA ARG A 216 15.06 -6.61 -6.99
C ARG A 216 14.33 -5.97 -5.80
N GLY A 217 14.70 -6.34 -4.57
CA GLY A 217 14.22 -5.69 -3.34
C GLY A 217 14.36 -6.56 -2.10
N THR A 218 13.95 -6.03 -0.95
CA THR A 218 13.48 -6.87 0.17
C THR A 218 11.96 -6.99 0.04
N LEU A 219 11.31 -7.86 0.83
CA LEU A 219 9.84 -7.88 0.90
C LEU A 219 9.25 -6.48 1.16
N GLY A 220 9.94 -5.65 1.96
CA GLY A 220 9.60 -4.24 2.18
C GLY A 220 9.69 -3.39 0.91
N GLY A 221 10.74 -3.56 0.11
CA GLY A 221 10.92 -2.83 -1.15
C GLY A 221 9.89 -3.21 -2.22
N VAL A 222 9.58 -4.50 -2.37
CA VAL A 222 8.55 -4.97 -3.33
C VAL A 222 7.17 -4.46 -2.94
N THR A 223 6.84 -4.48 -1.65
CA THR A 223 5.53 -4.01 -1.15
C THR A 223 5.39 -2.49 -1.22
N ARG A 224 6.50 -1.74 -1.08
CA ARG A 224 6.55 -0.30 -1.34
C ARG A 224 6.16 0.02 -2.78
N THR A 225 6.90 -0.52 -3.75
CA THR A 225 6.71 -0.19 -5.17
C THR A 225 5.35 -0.65 -5.68
N THR A 226 4.79 -1.71 -5.08
CA THR A 226 3.42 -2.16 -5.40
C THR A 226 2.37 -1.13 -5.02
N ASN A 227 2.43 -0.51 -3.83
CA ASN A 227 1.46 0.55 -3.45
C ASN A 227 1.56 1.77 -4.37
N GLU A 228 2.78 2.14 -4.75
CA GLU A 228 3.04 3.22 -5.70
C GLU A 228 2.51 2.87 -7.10
N ALA A 229 2.69 1.62 -7.56
CA ALA A 229 2.12 1.12 -8.81
C ALA A 229 0.58 1.09 -8.82
N ILE A 230 -0.06 0.70 -7.70
CA ILE A 230 -1.52 0.77 -7.54
C ILE A 230 -2.00 2.20 -7.80
N LEU A 231 -1.38 3.20 -7.15
CA LEU A 231 -1.72 4.61 -7.35
C LEU A 231 -1.55 5.06 -8.81
N LEU A 232 -0.47 4.64 -9.47
CA LEU A 232 -0.23 4.96 -10.88
C LEU A 232 -1.29 4.33 -11.80
N CYS A 233 -1.71 3.09 -11.53
CA CYS A 233 -2.78 2.43 -12.28
C CYS A 233 -4.13 3.12 -12.07
N GLU A 234 -4.48 3.48 -10.83
CA GLU A 234 -5.69 4.24 -10.53
C GLU A 234 -5.68 5.61 -11.24
N GLY A 235 -4.54 6.31 -11.21
CA GLY A 235 -4.34 7.57 -11.93
C GLY A 235 -4.44 7.46 -13.45
N ALA A 236 -4.12 6.29 -14.02
CA ALA A 236 -4.26 5.98 -15.44
C ALA A 236 -5.69 5.53 -15.83
N GLY A 237 -6.62 5.48 -14.87
CA GLY A 237 -8.03 5.16 -15.11
C GLY A 237 -8.36 3.67 -15.10
N TYR A 238 -7.53 2.83 -14.48
CA TYR A 238 -7.88 1.43 -14.21
C TYR A 238 -8.81 1.34 -13.00
N ASP A 239 -9.98 0.75 -13.17
CA ASP A 239 -11.03 0.67 -12.14
C ASP A 239 -11.04 -0.68 -11.39
N ILE A 240 -10.28 -1.67 -11.87
CA ILE A 240 -10.03 -2.92 -11.14
C ILE A 240 -8.52 -3.17 -11.09
N ILE A 241 -7.99 -3.33 -9.88
CA ILE A 241 -6.59 -3.66 -9.65
C ILE A 241 -6.50 -5.03 -8.98
N LEU A 242 -5.99 -6.03 -9.69
CA LEU A 242 -5.64 -7.34 -9.15
C LEU A 242 -4.18 -7.37 -8.73
N ILE A 243 -3.92 -7.81 -7.50
CA ILE A 243 -2.57 -8.01 -6.97
C ILE A 243 -2.39 -9.50 -6.72
N GLU A 244 -1.61 -10.19 -7.56
CA GLU A 244 -1.32 -11.61 -7.40
C GLU A 244 -0.06 -11.81 -6.55
N THR A 245 -0.11 -12.70 -5.56
CA THR A 245 1.12 -13.21 -4.92
C THR A 245 1.60 -14.50 -5.57
N VAL A 246 2.90 -14.58 -5.85
CA VAL A 246 3.53 -15.84 -6.29
C VAL A 246 4.01 -16.62 -5.06
N GLY A 247 3.25 -17.64 -4.64
CA GLY A 247 3.74 -18.70 -3.73
C GLY A 247 3.35 -18.56 -2.25
N VAL A 248 3.97 -19.43 -1.44
CA VAL A 248 3.77 -19.62 0.01
C VAL A 248 4.80 -18.83 0.81
N GLY A 249 4.39 -17.80 1.56
CA GLY A 249 5.33 -16.85 2.14
C GLY A 249 4.76 -15.99 3.28
N GLN A 250 5.33 -14.78 3.40
CA GLN A 250 4.85 -13.66 4.20
C GLN A 250 4.27 -12.53 3.31
N SER A 251 4.36 -12.68 1.98
CA SER A 251 3.86 -11.70 1.01
C SER A 251 2.34 -11.60 1.02
N GLU A 252 1.66 -12.66 1.42
CA GLU A 252 0.20 -12.73 1.48
C GLU A 252 -0.36 -11.77 2.53
N PHE A 253 0.31 -11.63 3.68
CA PHE A 253 -0.05 -10.62 4.68
C PHE A 253 0.15 -9.21 4.13
N ALA A 254 1.27 -8.96 3.46
CA ALA A 254 1.54 -7.65 2.89
C ALA A 254 0.53 -7.30 1.78
N VAL A 255 0.14 -8.26 0.94
CA VAL A 255 -0.90 -8.06 -0.09
C VAL A 255 -2.26 -7.83 0.55
N ALA A 256 -2.63 -8.56 1.60
CA ALA A 256 -3.88 -8.30 2.33
C ALA A 256 -3.93 -6.87 2.91
N ASP A 257 -2.79 -6.30 3.27
CA ASP A 257 -2.62 -4.94 3.79
C ASP A 257 -2.53 -3.83 2.72
N MET A 258 -2.67 -4.14 1.43
CA MET A 258 -2.73 -3.12 0.34
C MET A 258 -4.04 -3.15 -0.48
N VAL A 259 -4.90 -4.15 -0.26
CA VAL A 259 -6.11 -4.39 -1.06
C VAL A 259 -7.39 -4.17 -0.26
N ASP A 260 -8.51 -3.94 -0.96
CA ASP A 260 -9.83 -3.83 -0.34
C ASP A 260 -10.36 -5.22 0.04
N MET A 261 -10.23 -6.18 -0.87
CA MET A 261 -10.69 -7.56 -0.72
C MET A 261 -9.54 -8.54 -0.92
N PHE A 262 -9.37 -9.50 -0.01
CA PHE A 262 -8.38 -10.57 -0.15
C PHE A 262 -9.05 -11.90 -0.49
N VAL A 263 -8.64 -12.50 -1.60
CA VAL A 263 -9.20 -13.72 -2.19
C VAL A 263 -8.16 -14.83 -2.16
N LEU A 264 -8.56 -15.99 -1.64
CA LEU A 264 -7.71 -17.18 -1.55
C LEU A 264 -8.21 -18.28 -2.51
N LEU A 265 -7.37 -18.69 -3.45
CA LEU A 265 -7.63 -19.81 -4.37
C LEU A 265 -7.01 -21.09 -3.82
N LEU A 266 -7.84 -22.12 -3.66
CA LEU A 266 -7.44 -23.41 -3.07
C LEU A 266 -7.75 -24.56 -4.02
N PRO A 267 -6.80 -25.47 -4.32
CA PRO A 267 -7.10 -26.65 -5.13
C PRO A 267 -7.99 -27.66 -4.36
N PRO A 268 -8.71 -28.54 -5.06
CA PRO A 268 -9.62 -29.52 -4.44
C PRO A 268 -8.92 -30.82 -4.03
N ALA A 269 -7.72 -31.07 -4.59
CA ALA A 269 -6.89 -32.23 -4.32
C ALA A 269 -5.54 -31.76 -3.78
N GLY A 270 -5.40 -31.83 -2.46
CA GLY A 270 -4.22 -31.49 -1.69
C GLY A 270 -4.34 -32.20 -0.33
N GLY A 271 -3.95 -33.48 -0.30
CA GLY A 271 -3.98 -34.28 0.93
C GLY A 271 -3.21 -33.59 2.06
N ASP A 272 -3.73 -33.62 3.28
CA ASP A 272 -3.19 -32.96 4.49
C ASP A 272 -2.88 -31.45 4.40
N GLU A 273 -3.32 -30.75 3.35
CA GLU A 273 -3.02 -29.32 3.15
C GLU A 273 -3.81 -28.38 4.06
N LEU A 274 -4.77 -28.85 4.85
CA LEU A 274 -5.34 -28.02 5.92
C LEU A 274 -4.26 -27.64 6.96
N GLN A 275 -3.18 -28.43 7.08
CA GLN A 275 -1.97 -28.05 7.82
C GLN A 275 -0.98 -27.18 7.00
N GLY A 276 -1.01 -27.26 5.66
CA GLY A 276 -0.12 -26.51 4.75
C GLY A 276 -0.59 -25.09 4.45
N ILE A 277 -1.90 -24.85 4.45
CA ILE A 277 -2.50 -23.51 4.40
C ILE A 277 -2.41 -22.96 5.82
N LYS A 278 -1.29 -22.29 6.09
CA LYS A 278 -0.93 -21.68 7.38
C LYS A 278 -2.19 -21.08 8.03
N ARG A 279 -2.50 -21.48 9.27
CA ARG A 279 -3.59 -20.92 10.11
C ARG A 279 -3.79 -19.41 9.96
N GLY A 280 -2.74 -18.63 9.68
CA GLY A 280 -2.82 -17.18 9.53
C GLY A 280 -3.36 -16.63 8.19
N ILE A 281 -3.25 -17.33 7.05
CA ILE A 281 -3.69 -16.74 5.75
C ILE A 281 -5.21 -16.80 5.57
N ILE A 282 -5.83 -17.89 6.02
CA ILE A 282 -7.29 -18.03 5.97
C ILE A 282 -8.00 -16.99 6.82
N GLU A 283 -7.39 -16.59 7.93
CA GLU A 283 -7.90 -15.53 8.79
C GLU A 283 -8.02 -14.19 8.04
N MET A 284 -7.19 -13.96 7.01
CA MET A 284 -7.20 -12.75 6.20
C MET A 284 -8.15 -12.82 5.00
N ALA A 285 -8.65 -14.01 4.62
CA ALA A 285 -9.47 -14.20 3.44
C ALA A 285 -10.90 -13.63 3.60
N ASP A 286 -11.29 -12.74 2.68
CA ASP A 286 -12.65 -12.23 2.54
C ASP A 286 -13.50 -13.17 1.67
N LEU A 287 -12.86 -13.91 0.76
CA LEU A 287 -13.49 -14.96 -0.05
C LEU A 287 -12.47 -16.07 -0.32
N VAL A 288 -12.94 -17.30 -0.23
CA VAL A 288 -12.18 -18.51 -0.57
C VAL A 288 -12.83 -19.14 -1.79
N ALA A 289 -12.04 -19.39 -2.82
CA ALA A 289 -12.47 -20.05 -4.05
C ALA A 289 -11.76 -21.40 -4.18
N VAL A 290 -12.52 -22.49 -4.05
CA VAL A 290 -12.01 -23.84 -4.31
C VAL A 290 -11.99 -24.05 -5.82
N THR A 291 -10.80 -24.09 -6.41
CA THR A 291 -10.58 -24.15 -7.85
C THR A 291 -10.74 -25.56 -8.40
N LYS A 292 -10.64 -25.68 -9.74
CA LYS A 292 -10.67 -26.97 -10.46
C LYS A 292 -11.88 -27.84 -10.09
N SER A 293 -13.02 -27.22 -9.78
CA SER A 293 -14.26 -27.93 -9.47
C SER A 293 -14.92 -28.42 -10.76
N ASP A 294 -14.25 -29.32 -11.48
CA ASP A 294 -14.69 -29.89 -12.76
C ASP A 294 -14.36 -31.39 -12.84
N GLY A 295 -15.15 -32.14 -13.61
CA GLY A 295 -15.00 -33.59 -13.78
C GLY A 295 -14.96 -34.36 -12.44
N ASP A 296 -13.98 -35.24 -12.29
CA ASP A 296 -13.81 -36.09 -11.10
C ASP A 296 -13.46 -35.29 -9.83
N LEU A 297 -13.05 -34.02 -9.98
CA LEU A 297 -12.68 -33.14 -8.87
C LEU A 297 -13.87 -32.39 -8.24
N ILE A 298 -15.08 -32.51 -8.81
CA ILE A 298 -16.29 -31.87 -8.25
C ILE A 298 -16.58 -32.35 -6.83
N VAL A 299 -16.50 -33.66 -6.59
CA VAL A 299 -16.79 -34.25 -5.25
C VAL A 299 -15.71 -33.83 -4.22
N PRO A 300 -14.39 -33.97 -4.50
CA PRO A 300 -13.35 -33.39 -3.65
C PRO A 300 -13.53 -31.90 -3.38
N ALA A 301 -13.85 -31.09 -4.39
CA ALA A 301 -14.05 -29.65 -4.24
C ALA A 301 -15.20 -29.31 -3.28
N ARG A 302 -16.32 -30.07 -3.34
CA ARG A 302 -17.45 -29.91 -2.42
C ARG A 302 -17.08 -30.24 -0.98
N ARG A 303 -16.30 -31.30 -0.77
CA ARG A 303 -15.80 -31.68 0.56
C ARG A 303 -14.91 -30.57 1.15
N ILE A 304 -13.92 -30.11 0.38
CA ILE A 304 -13.03 -29.01 0.80
C ILE A 304 -13.80 -27.72 1.07
N GLN A 305 -14.80 -27.39 0.23
CA GLN A 305 -15.68 -26.26 0.47
C GLN A 305 -16.38 -26.38 1.83
N ALA A 306 -16.95 -27.54 2.15
CA ALA A 306 -17.64 -27.76 3.41
C ALA A 306 -16.70 -27.64 4.63
N GLU A 307 -15.49 -28.18 4.53
CA GLU A 307 -14.45 -28.06 5.56
C GLU A 307 -14.11 -26.59 5.84
N TYR A 308 -13.87 -25.79 4.80
CA TYR A 308 -13.56 -24.37 4.97
C TYR A 308 -14.74 -23.53 5.44
N VAL A 309 -15.98 -23.85 5.01
CA VAL A 309 -17.19 -23.22 5.57
C VAL A 309 -17.29 -23.50 7.06
N SER A 310 -16.97 -24.72 7.50
CA SER A 310 -16.96 -25.08 8.92
C SER A 310 -15.89 -24.33 9.68
N ALA A 311 -14.65 -24.31 9.18
CA ALA A 311 -13.52 -23.63 9.81
C ALA A 311 -13.76 -22.11 9.97
N LEU A 312 -14.25 -21.45 8.92
CA LEU A 312 -14.50 -19.99 8.95
C LEU A 312 -15.60 -19.59 9.96
N LYS A 313 -16.52 -20.50 10.33
CA LYS A 313 -17.52 -20.24 11.38
C LYS A 313 -16.90 -20.15 12.77
N LEU A 314 -15.75 -20.78 12.99
CA LEU A 314 -15.03 -20.79 14.27
C LEU A 314 -14.13 -19.57 14.44
N LEU A 315 -13.79 -18.88 13.36
CA LEU A 315 -12.94 -17.69 13.39
C LEU A 315 -13.70 -16.46 13.87
N ARG A 316 -12.98 -15.57 14.54
CA ARG A 316 -13.51 -14.25 14.92
C ARG A 316 -13.79 -13.44 13.66
N LYS A 317 -14.98 -12.81 13.62
CA LYS A 317 -15.35 -11.90 12.53
C LYS A 317 -14.40 -10.69 12.48
N ARG A 318 -13.86 -10.40 11.30
CA ARG A 318 -13.06 -9.17 11.01
C ARG A 318 -13.92 -7.95 10.69
N SER A 319 -15.09 -8.17 10.10
CA SER A 319 -16.05 -7.14 9.70
C SER A 319 -17.38 -7.37 10.41
N GLN A 320 -18.12 -6.29 10.67
CA GLN A 320 -19.48 -6.41 11.19
C GLN A 320 -20.47 -6.76 10.07
N VAL A 321 -20.18 -6.32 8.84
CA VAL A 321 -21.07 -6.43 7.68
C VAL A 321 -20.73 -7.58 6.74
N TRP A 322 -19.48 -8.06 6.75
CA TRP A 322 -19.07 -9.16 5.88
C TRP A 322 -18.71 -10.44 6.65
N LYS A 323 -19.23 -11.57 6.14
CA LYS A 323 -18.83 -12.91 6.55
C LYS A 323 -18.14 -13.58 5.37
N PRO A 324 -16.89 -14.04 5.51
CA PRO A 324 -16.18 -14.71 4.44
C PRO A 324 -16.99 -15.84 3.81
N LYS A 325 -16.92 -15.95 2.48
CA LYS A 325 -17.65 -16.94 1.68
C LYS A 325 -16.68 -17.97 1.12
N VAL A 326 -17.15 -19.20 0.98
CA VAL A 326 -16.42 -20.26 0.27
C VAL A 326 -17.25 -20.69 -0.92
N ILE A 327 -16.69 -20.51 -2.11
CA ILE A 327 -17.32 -20.89 -3.38
C ILE A 327 -16.44 -21.92 -4.09
N ARG A 328 -17.00 -22.57 -5.09
CA ARG A 328 -16.26 -23.46 -6.00
C ARG A 328 -16.23 -22.80 -7.37
N ILE A 329 -15.10 -22.92 -8.06
CA ILE A 329 -14.92 -22.37 -9.40
C ILE A 329 -14.16 -23.35 -10.29
N SER A 330 -14.39 -23.24 -11.60
CA SER A 330 -13.52 -23.82 -12.62
C SER A 330 -13.27 -22.80 -13.71
N ALA A 331 -12.02 -22.37 -13.85
CA ALA A 331 -11.60 -21.50 -14.96
C ALA A 331 -11.61 -22.23 -16.31
N ARG A 332 -11.66 -23.58 -16.31
CA ARG A 332 -11.73 -24.38 -17.53
C ARG A 332 -13.14 -24.40 -18.11
N SER A 333 -14.17 -24.56 -17.26
CA SER A 333 -15.57 -24.56 -17.70
C SER A 333 -16.26 -23.19 -17.57
N GLY A 334 -15.67 -22.25 -16.83
CA GLY A 334 -16.28 -20.98 -16.46
C GLY A 334 -17.21 -21.06 -15.25
N GLU A 335 -17.46 -22.26 -14.69
CA GLU A 335 -18.38 -22.46 -13.57
C GLU A 335 -17.96 -21.61 -12.35
N GLY A 336 -18.93 -20.93 -11.74
CA GLY A 336 -18.77 -20.19 -10.50
C GLY A 336 -18.03 -18.85 -10.61
N ILE A 337 -17.41 -18.52 -11.75
CA ILE A 337 -16.62 -17.29 -11.90
C ILE A 337 -17.52 -16.04 -11.95
N SER A 338 -18.66 -16.10 -12.63
CA SER A 338 -19.63 -14.99 -12.59
C SER A 338 -20.21 -14.79 -11.19
N GLU A 339 -20.57 -15.87 -10.50
CA GLU A 339 -21.05 -15.82 -9.11
C GLU A 339 -19.99 -15.22 -8.17
N MET A 340 -18.73 -15.60 -8.35
CA MET A 340 -17.60 -15.03 -7.62
C MET A 340 -17.54 -13.51 -7.76
N TRP A 341 -17.68 -13.00 -8.99
CA TRP A 341 -17.71 -11.55 -9.24
C TRP A 341 -18.89 -10.87 -8.55
N ASP A 342 -20.06 -11.49 -8.55
CA ASP A 342 -21.22 -10.93 -7.86
C ASP A 342 -20.98 -10.84 -6.35
N LYS A 343 -20.35 -11.86 -5.73
CA LYS A 343 -19.94 -11.78 -4.32
C LYS A 343 -18.88 -10.72 -4.05
N MET A 344 -17.98 -10.49 -5.00
CA MET A 344 -16.97 -9.43 -4.90
C MET A 344 -17.61 -8.03 -4.95
N LYS A 345 -18.61 -7.81 -5.82
CA LYS A 345 -19.42 -6.58 -5.83
C LYS A 345 -20.24 -6.42 -4.56
N ASP A 346 -20.86 -7.50 -4.06
CA ASP A 346 -21.60 -7.49 -2.79
C ASP A 346 -20.70 -7.04 -1.63
N PHE A 347 -19.47 -7.58 -1.55
CA PHE A 347 -18.47 -7.17 -0.58
C PHE A 347 -18.17 -5.68 -0.70
N GLN A 348 -17.84 -5.21 -1.91
CA GLN A 348 -17.50 -3.81 -2.15
C GLN A 348 -18.64 -2.87 -1.72
N ASN A 349 -19.88 -3.19 -2.10
CA ASN A 349 -21.06 -2.39 -1.77
C ASN A 349 -21.31 -2.33 -0.26
N LEU A 350 -21.26 -3.47 0.43
CA LEU A 350 -21.45 -3.54 1.88
C LEU A 350 -20.37 -2.78 2.65
N MET A 351 -19.10 -2.92 2.23
CA MET A 351 -17.97 -2.28 2.88
C MET A 351 -17.92 -0.77 2.62
N LEU A 352 -18.42 -0.30 1.47
CA LEU A 352 -18.62 1.12 1.19
C LEU A 352 -19.77 1.68 2.03
N ALA A 353 -20.93 1.00 2.06
CA ALA A 353 -22.10 1.45 2.79
C ALA A 353 -21.86 1.53 4.31
N SER A 354 -21.09 0.60 4.87
CA SER A 354 -20.70 0.62 6.29
C SER A 354 -19.58 1.61 6.62
N GLY A 355 -18.90 2.15 5.60
CA GLY A 355 -17.69 2.97 5.75
C GLY A 355 -16.43 2.17 6.12
N GLU A 356 -16.52 0.84 6.31
CA GLU A 356 -15.38 -0.01 6.67
C GLU A 356 -14.29 -0.01 5.59
N LEU A 357 -14.64 0.07 4.30
CA LEU A 357 -13.65 0.12 3.20
C LEU A 357 -12.74 1.35 3.32
N THR A 358 -13.33 2.53 3.54
CA THR A 358 -12.54 3.76 3.70
C THR A 358 -11.69 3.75 4.97
N ALA A 359 -12.21 3.17 6.05
CA ALA A 359 -11.45 2.98 7.28
C ALA A 359 -10.27 2.03 7.08
N LYS A 360 -10.47 0.93 6.33
CA LYS A 360 -9.41 -0.01 5.94
C LYS A 360 -8.32 0.70 5.14
N ARG A 361 -8.67 1.40 4.06
CA ARG A 361 -7.71 2.17 3.24
C ARG A 361 -6.92 3.19 4.05
N ARG A 362 -7.57 3.94 4.97
CA ARG A 362 -6.86 4.88 5.87
C ARG A 362 -5.85 4.19 6.78
N LYS A 363 -6.17 2.99 7.29
CA LYS A 363 -5.24 2.20 8.11
C LYS A 363 -4.05 1.73 7.25
N GLN A 364 -4.32 1.21 6.06
CA GLN A 364 -3.31 0.75 5.11
C GLN A 364 -2.36 1.89 4.70
N GLN A 365 -2.90 3.08 4.42
CA GLN A 365 -2.09 4.28 4.12
C GLN A 365 -1.13 4.65 5.26
N LYS A 366 -1.57 4.55 6.52
CA LYS A 366 -0.68 4.80 7.67
C LYS A 366 0.43 3.77 7.76
N VAL A 367 0.11 2.49 7.56
CA VAL A 367 1.10 1.40 7.54
C VAL A 367 2.11 1.63 6.42
N TRP A 368 1.64 1.94 5.22
CA TRP A 368 2.49 2.24 4.08
C TRP A 368 3.42 3.43 4.34
N MET A 369 2.90 4.54 4.85
CA MET A 369 3.71 5.71 5.23
C MET A 369 4.82 5.35 6.24
N TRP A 370 4.49 4.58 7.28
CA TRP A 370 5.48 4.16 8.28
C TRP A 370 6.52 3.21 7.71
N ASN A 371 6.13 2.33 6.79
CA ASN A 371 7.08 1.45 6.09
C ASN A 371 8.07 2.25 5.25
N LEU A 372 7.60 3.29 4.53
CA LEU A 372 8.46 4.21 3.79
C LEU A 372 9.45 4.94 4.71
N ILE A 373 8.97 5.47 5.82
CA ILE A 373 9.81 6.16 6.82
C ILE A 373 10.87 5.19 7.35
N GLN A 374 10.47 3.98 7.74
CA GLN A 374 11.40 2.99 8.28
C GLN A 374 12.48 2.60 7.27
N GLU A 375 12.12 2.39 6.01
CA GLU A 375 13.08 2.08 4.95
C GLU A 375 14.06 3.23 4.74
N SER A 376 13.57 4.47 4.61
CA SER A 376 14.42 5.66 4.42
C SER A 376 15.33 5.93 5.63
N VAL A 377 14.82 5.76 6.85
CA VAL A 377 15.63 5.88 8.07
C VAL A 377 16.75 4.84 8.08
N LEU A 378 16.46 3.59 7.73
CA LEU A 378 17.47 2.53 7.68
C LEU A 378 18.49 2.75 6.55
N GLU A 379 18.07 3.26 5.39
CA GLU A 379 18.95 3.60 4.27
C GLU A 379 19.94 4.71 4.68
N HIS A 380 19.44 5.81 5.26
CA HIS A 380 20.29 6.89 5.78
C HIS A 380 21.20 6.43 6.93
N PHE A 381 20.67 5.63 7.87
CA PHE A 381 21.44 5.13 9.00
C PHE A 381 22.62 4.26 8.54
N ARG A 382 22.37 3.31 7.61
CA ARG A 382 23.40 2.39 7.10
C ARG A 382 24.45 3.08 6.22
N THR A 383 24.08 4.16 5.54
CA THR A 383 24.99 4.90 4.66
C THR A 383 25.77 6.00 5.39
N HIS A 384 25.39 6.32 6.63
CA HIS A 384 26.08 7.30 7.45
C HIS A 384 27.56 6.93 7.66
N PRO A 385 28.53 7.82 7.39
CA PRO A 385 29.96 7.49 7.38
C PRO A 385 30.44 6.79 8.66
N THR A 386 30.10 7.34 9.83
CA THR A 386 30.51 6.77 11.13
C THR A 386 29.90 5.41 11.42
N VAL A 387 28.66 5.18 10.98
CA VAL A 387 27.97 3.89 11.16
C VAL A 387 28.58 2.86 10.21
N ARG A 388 28.77 3.23 8.94
CA ARG A 388 29.34 2.37 7.90
C ARG A 388 30.72 1.85 8.27
N GLU A 389 31.55 2.68 8.90
CA GLU A 389 32.88 2.30 9.37
C GLU A 389 32.84 1.27 10.51
N GLN A 390 31.87 1.41 11.43
CA GLN A 390 31.78 0.60 12.65
C GLN A 390 31.08 -0.76 12.42
N ILE A 391 30.20 -0.88 11.42
CA ILE A 391 29.40 -2.09 11.15
C ILE A 391 30.24 -3.38 11.10
N PRO A 392 31.31 -3.49 10.28
CA PRO A 392 32.03 -4.76 10.12
C PRO A 392 32.63 -5.27 11.44
N LEU A 393 33.16 -4.37 12.27
CA LEU A 393 33.74 -4.71 13.57
C LEU A 393 32.67 -5.20 14.55
N LEU A 394 31.52 -4.51 14.60
CA LEU A 394 30.42 -4.86 15.50
C LEU A 394 29.74 -6.17 15.08
N GLU A 395 29.58 -6.42 13.78
CA GLU A 395 29.09 -7.69 13.26
C GLU A 395 30.00 -8.87 13.66
N GLN A 396 31.32 -8.71 13.56
CA GLN A 396 32.26 -9.75 14.02
C GLN A 396 32.17 -10.01 15.53
N LYS A 397 31.99 -8.96 16.35
CA LYS A 397 31.83 -9.11 17.80
C LYS A 397 30.54 -9.82 18.19
N VAL A 398 29.46 -9.60 17.43
CA VAL A 398 28.21 -10.37 17.57
C VAL A 398 28.41 -11.81 17.09
N LEU A 399 29.10 -11.97 15.95
CA LEU A 399 29.59 -13.23 15.36
C LEU A 399 30.18 -14.21 16.36
N THR A 400 31.13 -13.67 17.11
CA THR A 400 31.97 -14.38 18.08
C THR A 400 31.34 -14.51 19.46
N GLY A 401 30.14 -13.95 19.67
CA GLY A 401 29.48 -13.93 20.97
C GLY A 401 30.10 -12.95 21.99
N ALA A 402 31.08 -12.13 21.57
CA ALA A 402 31.71 -11.12 22.42
C ALA A 402 30.78 -9.92 22.73
N LEU A 403 29.73 -9.73 21.94
CA LEU A 403 28.75 -8.66 22.12
C LEU A 403 27.33 -9.12 21.75
N SER A 404 26.33 -8.68 22.51
CA SER A 404 24.93 -8.95 22.16
C SER A 404 24.44 -8.06 21.02
N PRO A 405 23.48 -8.50 20.18
CA PRO A 405 22.92 -7.68 19.11
C PRO A 405 22.35 -6.35 19.59
N GLY A 406 21.71 -6.32 20.77
CA GLY A 406 21.15 -5.10 21.37
C GLY A 406 22.22 -4.07 21.71
N LEU A 407 23.32 -4.50 22.36
CA LEU A 407 24.42 -3.59 22.68
C LEU A 407 25.16 -3.11 21.41
N ALA A 408 25.31 -3.98 20.41
CA ALA A 408 25.87 -3.60 19.13
C ALA A 408 25.04 -2.49 18.45
N ALA A 409 23.71 -2.63 18.47
CA ALA A 409 22.81 -1.61 17.96
C ALA A 409 22.92 -0.28 18.73
N ASP A 410 23.02 -0.32 20.06
CA ASP A 410 23.22 0.88 20.88
C ASP A 410 24.53 1.61 20.54
N PHE A 411 25.62 0.89 20.27
CA PHE A 411 26.87 1.50 19.82
C PHE A 411 26.75 2.15 18.45
N LEU A 412 26.12 1.50 17.48
CA LEU A 412 25.86 2.08 16.16
C LEU A 412 24.97 3.34 16.27
N LEU A 413 23.93 3.31 17.12
CA LEU A 413 23.05 4.45 17.36
C LEU A 413 23.79 5.62 18.02
N LYS A 414 24.74 5.34 18.94
CA LYS A 414 25.62 6.37 19.52
C LYS A 414 26.55 6.95 18.46
N ALA A 415 27.21 6.12 17.66
CA ALA A 415 28.10 6.56 16.58
C ALA A 415 27.38 7.42 15.53
N PHE A 416 26.11 7.11 15.24
CA PHE A 416 25.25 7.92 14.38
C PHE A 416 25.02 9.32 14.99
N LYS A 417 24.60 9.39 16.27
CA LYS A 417 24.32 10.67 16.96
C LYS A 417 25.56 11.54 17.17
N SER A 418 26.72 10.93 17.38
CA SER A 418 27.96 11.67 17.68
C SER A 418 28.65 12.24 16.43
N GLY A 419 28.28 11.78 15.22
CA GLY A 419 28.87 12.25 13.96
C GLY A 419 28.22 13.52 13.39
N ASP A 420 27.15 14.02 14.02
CA ASP A 420 26.41 15.23 13.61
C ASP A 420 26.97 16.53 14.25
N TYR A 421 28.22 16.52 14.77
CA TYR A 421 28.89 17.68 15.38
C TYR A 421 30.16 18.09 14.65
#